data_AF-A0A6V8NKG1-F1
#
_entry.id   AF-A0A6V8NKG1-F1
#
_cell.length_a   1.000
_cell.length_b   1.000
_cell.length_c   1.000
_cell.angle_alpha   90.00
_cell.angle_beta   90.00
_cell.angle_gamma   90.00
#
_symmetry.space_group_name_H-M   'P 1'
#
loop_
_entity.id
_entity.type
_entity.pdbx_description
1 polymer ?
#
loop_
_entity_poly.entity_id
_entity_poly.type
_entity_poly.pdbx_seq_one_letter_code
_entity_poly.pdbx_strand_id
1 'polypeptide(L)'
;YRFACLGVSSNAFTNFNNTAYLFSCTDYFKECLDLLLDFVQTPYFTSESVEKEKGIIEQEIRMYEDNAQWRIFFNLLAAMYQEYPVRVDIAGTVESIRKIDKDVLYKCYRTFYHPSNMALFVVGDVDPGRVLEQVEANISKRNYNELGEIKRIYPSEPAELGQDFVRQELVVSQPVLNLGFKERDLGYQGERLFKKELTTNLV
;
A
#
# COMPACT_ATOMS: atom_id res chain seq x y z
N TYR A 1 13.81 6.50 14.75
CA TYR A 1 15.17 6.63 15.30
C TYR A 1 15.82 5.30 15.72
N ARG A 2 15.10 4.29 16.22
CA ARG A 2 15.72 3.04 16.71
C ARG A 2 16.42 2.19 15.62
N PHE A 3 15.84 2.05 14.42
CA PHE A 3 16.52 1.37 13.29
C PHE A 3 17.81 2.08 12.85
N ALA A 4 17.77 3.42 12.75
CA ALA A 4 18.94 4.20 12.36
C ALA A 4 20.13 4.05 13.32
N CYS A 5 19.88 3.91 14.63
CA CYS A 5 20.92 3.65 15.62
C CYS A 5 21.60 2.28 15.46
N LEU A 6 20.94 1.33 14.78
CA LEU A 6 21.47 -0.01 14.51
C LEU A 6 22.18 -0.10 13.15
N GLY A 7 22.28 1.00 12.39
CA GLY A 7 22.85 1.00 11.05
C GLY A 7 21.98 0.29 10.00
N VAL A 8 20.68 0.14 10.30
CA VAL A 8 19.74 -0.67 9.52
C VAL A 8 19.03 0.20 8.49
N SER A 9 18.89 -0.33 7.27
CA SER A 9 18.06 0.29 6.24
C SER A 9 16.62 -0.17 6.41
N SER A 10 15.71 0.77 6.67
CA SER A 10 14.27 0.51 6.86
C SER A 10 13.43 1.33 5.89
N ASN A 11 12.34 0.76 5.38
CA ASN A 11 11.42 1.46 4.50
C ASN A 11 9.97 0.96 4.70
N ALA A 12 9.02 1.70 4.14
CA ALA A 12 7.63 1.30 4.02
C ALA A 12 7.06 1.76 2.68
N PHE A 13 6.09 1.03 2.15
CA PHE A 13 5.35 1.46 0.97
C PHE A 13 3.92 0.94 0.98
N THR A 14 3.05 1.63 0.26
CA THR A 14 1.65 1.24 0.05
C THR A 14 1.37 1.21 -1.44
N ASN A 15 0.62 0.20 -1.87
CA ASN A 15 0.05 0.12 -3.21
C ASN A 15 -1.48 -0.07 -3.10
N PHE A 16 -2.14 -0.39 -4.22
CA PHE A 16 -3.60 -0.53 -4.25
C PHE A 16 -4.18 -1.66 -3.39
N ASN A 17 -3.39 -2.69 -3.03
CA ASN A 17 -3.90 -3.88 -2.37
C ASN A 17 -3.13 -4.32 -1.11
N ASN A 18 -1.98 -3.71 -0.81
CA ASN A 18 -1.18 -4.01 0.37
C ASN A 18 -0.34 -2.81 0.85
N THR A 19 0.02 -2.87 2.13
CA THR A 19 1.04 -2.02 2.75
C THR A 19 2.15 -2.92 3.26
N ALA A 20 3.39 -2.54 3.01
CA ALA A 20 4.58 -3.29 3.43
C ALA A 20 5.48 -2.40 4.30
N TYR A 21 5.99 -2.99 5.37
CA TYR A 21 7.02 -2.43 6.23
C TYR A 21 8.20 -3.40 6.23
N LEU A 22 9.41 -2.92 5.96
CA LEU A 22 10.57 -3.78 5.79
C LEU A 22 11.84 -3.14 6.34
N PHE A 23 12.79 -4.00 6.65
CA PHE A 23 14.17 -3.62 6.92
C PHE A 23 15.14 -4.60 6.28
N SER A 24 16.39 -4.17 6.14
CA SER A 24 17.53 -4.99 5.76
C SER A 24 18.72 -4.66 6.65
N CYS A 25 19.39 -5.70 7.15
CA CYS A 25 20.49 -5.59 8.10
C CYS A 25 21.54 -6.68 7.87
N THR A 26 22.79 -6.42 8.27
CA THR A 26 23.84 -7.45 8.38
C THR A 26 23.97 -7.99 9.79
N ASP A 27 23.65 -7.16 10.79
CA ASP A 27 23.76 -7.45 12.22
C ASP A 27 22.47 -7.05 12.95
N TYR A 28 22.32 -7.48 14.21
CA TYR A 28 21.18 -7.14 15.08
C TYR A 28 19.81 -7.55 14.51
N PHE A 29 19.76 -8.63 13.72
CA PHE A 29 18.52 -9.11 13.08
C PHE A 29 17.40 -9.33 14.10
N LYS A 30 17.72 -9.93 15.25
CA LYS A 30 16.76 -10.22 16.31
C LYS A 30 16.11 -8.93 16.81
N GLU A 31 16.91 -7.94 17.18
CA GLU A 31 16.44 -6.64 17.67
C GLU A 31 15.64 -5.89 16.62
N CYS A 32 16.04 -5.98 15.35
CA CYS A 32 15.34 -5.37 14.23
C CYS A 32 13.98 -6.02 13.96
N LEU A 33 13.91 -7.34 14.03
CA LEU A 33 12.67 -8.09 13.88
C LEU A 33 11.69 -7.74 15.00
N ASP A 34 12.14 -7.72 16.26
CA ASP A 34 11.30 -7.28 17.39
C ASP A 34 10.80 -5.85 17.18
N LEU A 35 11.66 -4.94 16.71
CA LEU A 35 11.28 -3.56 16.45
C LEU A 35 10.22 -3.44 15.33
N LEU A 36 10.37 -4.20 14.25
CA LEU A 36 9.39 -4.23 13.16
C LEU A 36 8.04 -4.77 13.66
N LEU A 37 8.06 -5.89 14.38
CA LEU A 37 6.87 -6.52 14.94
C LEU A 37 6.17 -5.57 15.91
N ASP A 38 6.88 -4.94 16.84
CA ASP A 38 6.28 -3.99 17.78
C ASP A 38 5.67 -2.78 17.06
N PHE A 39 6.34 -2.29 16.02
CA PHE A 39 5.93 -1.13 15.22
C PHE A 39 4.61 -1.37 14.49
N VAL A 40 4.46 -2.50 13.79
CA VAL A 40 3.22 -2.82 13.05
C VAL A 40 2.06 -3.18 13.99
N GLN A 41 2.37 -3.59 15.22
CA GLN A 41 1.36 -3.95 16.21
C GLN A 41 0.88 -2.74 17.01
N THR A 42 1.69 -1.73 17.30
CA THR A 42 1.26 -0.66 18.23
C THR A 42 1.32 0.72 17.59
N PRO A 43 0.26 1.13 16.87
CA PRO A 43 0.18 2.49 16.37
C PRO A 43 -0.02 3.48 17.51
N TYR A 44 0.58 4.66 17.36
CA TYR A 44 0.39 5.77 18.29
C TYR A 44 0.10 7.06 17.51
N PHE A 45 -1.18 7.38 17.38
CA PHE A 45 -1.65 8.59 16.71
C PHE A 45 -2.15 9.60 17.75
N THR A 46 -1.56 10.80 17.73
CA THR A 46 -2.09 11.99 18.43
C THR A 46 -2.67 12.96 17.42
N SER A 47 -3.64 13.79 17.83
CA SER A 47 -4.21 14.82 16.94
C SER A 47 -3.12 15.74 16.37
N GLU A 48 -2.12 16.11 17.18
CA GLU A 48 -0.98 16.92 16.76
C GLU A 48 -0.14 16.20 15.68
N SER A 49 0.21 14.93 15.89
CA SER A 49 0.98 14.15 14.90
C SER A 49 0.23 14.02 13.58
N VAL A 50 -1.09 13.85 13.63
CA VAL A 50 -1.94 13.71 12.44
C VAL A 50 -2.01 15.03 11.67
N GLU A 51 -2.25 16.16 12.34
CA GLU A 51 -2.28 17.46 11.68
C GLU A 51 -0.94 17.84 11.06
N LYS A 52 0.16 17.50 11.74
CA LYS A 52 1.51 17.68 11.17
C LYS A 52 1.69 16.85 9.90
N GLU A 53 1.32 15.57 9.94
CA GLU A 53 1.52 14.66 8.81
C GLU A 53 0.63 15.02 7.61
N LYS A 54 -0.58 15.53 7.83
CA LYS A 54 -1.44 16.05 6.75
C LYS A 54 -0.74 17.09 5.89
N GLY A 55 0.00 18.01 6.51
CA GLY A 55 0.73 19.04 5.78
C GLY A 55 1.84 18.46 4.90
N ILE A 56 2.51 17.42 5.37
CA ILE A 56 3.57 16.71 4.62
C ILE A 56 2.96 15.96 3.44
N ILE A 57 1.87 15.21 3.66
CA ILE A 57 1.18 14.46 2.60
C ILE A 57 0.55 15.42 1.56
N GLU A 58 0.03 16.58 1.98
CA GLU A 58 -0.46 17.60 1.04
C GLU A 58 0.67 18.08 0.10
N GLN A 59 1.89 18.25 0.61
CA GLN A 59 3.06 18.60 -0.22
C GLN A 59 3.45 17.46 -1.16
N GLU A 60 3.39 16.20 -0.71
CA GLU A 60 3.67 15.04 -1.53
C GLU A 60 2.67 14.89 -2.69
N ILE A 61 1.37 15.07 -2.42
CA ILE A 61 0.32 15.07 -3.45
C ILE A 61 0.61 16.14 -4.51
N ARG A 62 0.95 17.37 -4.10
CA ARG A 62 1.29 18.45 -5.04
C ARG A 62 2.53 18.11 -5.88
N MET A 63 3.53 17.45 -5.30
CA MET A 63 4.70 16.97 -6.03
C MET A 63 4.31 15.94 -7.10
N TYR A 64 3.38 15.03 -6.79
CA TYR A 64 2.84 14.10 -7.78
C TYR A 64 1.96 14.78 -8.84
N GLU A 65 1.29 15.89 -8.49
CA GLU A 65 0.51 16.68 -9.44
C GLU A 65 1.37 17.29 -10.55
N ASP A 66 2.62 17.65 -10.22
CA ASP A 66 3.62 18.17 -11.16
C ASP A 66 4.39 17.06 -11.90
N ASN A 67 4.23 15.79 -11.52
CA ASN A 67 4.91 14.66 -12.17
C ASN A 67 4.08 14.12 -13.34
N ALA A 68 4.51 14.43 -14.57
CA ALA A 68 3.80 14.03 -15.79
C ALA A 68 3.61 12.50 -15.95
N GLN A 69 4.59 11.68 -15.54
CA GLN A 69 4.48 10.22 -15.63
C GLN A 69 3.44 9.67 -14.63
N TRP A 70 3.40 10.26 -13.44
CA TRP A 70 2.39 9.93 -12.44
C TRP A 70 0.99 10.36 -12.90
N ARG A 71 0.86 11.61 -13.38
CA ARG A 71 -0.41 12.15 -13.89
C ARG A 71 -0.97 11.35 -15.04
N ILE A 72 -0.15 10.98 -16.03
CA ILE A 72 -0.65 10.24 -17.19
C ILE A 72 -1.09 8.82 -16.82
N PHE A 73 -0.42 8.18 -15.86
CA PHE A 73 -0.83 6.88 -15.33
C PHE A 73 -2.19 6.95 -14.63
N PHE A 74 -2.38 7.89 -13.71
CA PHE A 74 -3.67 8.03 -13.00
C PHE A 74 -4.79 8.58 -13.89
N ASN A 75 -4.49 9.42 -14.89
CA ASN A 75 -5.47 9.83 -15.89
C ASN A 75 -5.97 8.62 -16.70
N LEU A 76 -5.08 7.69 -17.06
CA LEU A 76 -5.47 6.46 -17.73
C LEU A 76 -6.37 5.59 -16.83
N LEU A 77 -6.01 5.39 -15.56
CA LEU A 77 -6.85 4.63 -14.62
C LEU A 77 -8.22 5.29 -14.41
N ALA A 78 -8.26 6.62 -14.25
CA ALA A 78 -9.48 7.40 -14.10
C ALA A 78 -10.40 7.35 -15.33
N ALA A 79 -9.81 7.24 -16.53
CA ALA A 79 -10.53 7.06 -17.79
C ALA A 79 -11.06 5.62 -17.95
N MET A 80 -10.28 4.61 -17.57
CA MET A 80 -10.68 3.20 -17.73
C MET A 80 -11.76 2.77 -16.72
N TYR A 81 -11.66 3.21 -15.47
CA TYR A 81 -12.52 2.77 -14.37
C TYR A 81 -13.53 3.84 -13.96
N GLN A 82 -14.77 3.43 -13.73
CA GLN A 82 -15.90 4.28 -13.36
C GLN A 82 -16.13 4.30 -11.85
N GLU A 83 -16.20 3.13 -11.22
CA GLU A 83 -16.56 2.99 -9.81
C GLU A 83 -15.40 2.40 -8.98
N TYR A 84 -14.58 1.56 -9.60
CA TYR A 84 -13.52 0.83 -8.91
C TYR A 84 -12.45 1.77 -8.32
N PRO A 85 -12.04 1.59 -7.05
CA PRO A 85 -11.18 2.54 -6.34
C PRO A 85 -9.77 2.68 -6.91
N VAL A 86 -9.32 1.74 -7.75
CA VAL A 86 -8.03 1.82 -8.46
C VAL A 86 -7.90 3.08 -9.32
N ARG A 87 -9.04 3.71 -9.66
CA ARG A 87 -9.11 4.97 -10.41
C ARG A 87 -8.57 6.19 -9.65
N VAL A 88 -8.44 6.07 -8.32
CA VAL A 88 -8.01 7.15 -7.43
C VAL A 88 -6.56 6.93 -7.04
N ASP A 89 -5.81 8.03 -6.92
CA ASP A 89 -4.45 8.01 -6.39
C ASP A 89 -4.40 7.31 -5.02
N ILE A 90 -3.33 6.56 -4.79
CA ILE A 90 -3.05 5.88 -3.52
C ILE A 90 -3.00 6.90 -2.37
N ALA A 91 -2.46 8.10 -2.62
CA ALA A 91 -2.43 9.19 -1.64
C ALA A 91 -3.80 9.87 -1.44
N GLY A 92 -4.76 9.62 -2.33
CA GLY A 92 -6.05 10.30 -2.35
C GLY A 92 -5.94 11.74 -2.87
N THR A 93 -6.83 12.61 -2.39
CA THR A 93 -6.84 14.05 -2.71
C THR A 93 -6.59 14.90 -1.48
N VAL A 94 -6.18 16.15 -1.67
CA VAL A 94 -6.01 17.14 -0.58
C VAL A 94 -7.28 17.26 0.26
N GLU A 95 -8.47 17.26 -0.37
CA GLU A 95 -9.75 17.33 0.31
C GLU A 95 -10.02 16.08 1.16
N SER A 96 -9.62 14.91 0.68
CA SER A 96 -9.79 13.65 1.41
C SER A 96 -8.85 13.58 2.63
N ILE A 97 -7.59 14.00 2.47
CA ILE A 97 -6.59 14.01 3.55
C ILE A 97 -7.01 14.95 4.68
N ARG A 98 -7.59 16.12 4.35
CA ARG A 98 -8.07 17.08 5.36
C ARG A 98 -9.13 16.50 6.29
N LYS A 99 -9.93 15.53 5.81
CA LYS A 99 -10.99 14.87 6.58
C LYS A 99 -10.49 13.73 7.48
N ILE A 100 -9.26 13.26 7.29
CA ILE A 100 -8.70 12.17 8.11
C ILE A 100 -8.43 12.69 9.52
N ASP A 101 -8.83 11.95 10.54
CA ASP A 101 -8.44 12.22 11.92
C ASP A 101 -7.86 10.97 12.57
N LYS A 102 -7.39 11.10 13.81
CA LYS A 102 -6.83 9.96 14.56
C LYS A 102 -7.82 8.80 14.68
N ASP A 103 -9.12 9.07 14.77
CA ASP A 103 -10.14 8.06 15.01
C ASP A 103 -10.40 7.26 13.74
N VAL A 104 -10.39 7.92 12.56
CA VAL A 104 -10.38 7.26 11.24
C VAL A 104 -9.14 6.37 11.08
N LEU A 105 -7.96 6.85 11.48
CA LEU A 105 -6.72 6.06 11.42
C LEU A 105 -6.76 4.84 12.34
N TYR A 106 -7.21 4.99 13.58
CA TYR A 106 -7.40 3.86 14.49
C TYR A 106 -8.47 2.88 13.99
N LYS A 107 -9.54 3.37 13.36
CA LYS A 107 -10.55 2.52 12.73
C LYS A 107 -9.95 1.71 11.59
N CYS A 108 -9.19 2.34 10.69
CA CYS A 108 -8.48 1.68 9.60
C CYS A 108 -7.53 0.60 10.14
N TYR A 109 -6.70 0.95 11.12
CA TYR A 109 -5.78 0.03 11.78
C TYR A 109 -6.51 -1.19 12.36
N ARG A 110 -7.53 -0.98 13.20
CA ARG A 110 -8.28 -2.09 13.84
C ARG A 110 -9.03 -2.96 12.84
N THR A 111 -9.35 -2.43 11.66
CA THR A 111 -10.05 -3.18 10.60
C THR A 111 -9.09 -4.06 9.79
N PHE A 112 -7.91 -3.56 9.43
CA PHE A 112 -7.05 -4.20 8.44
C PHE A 112 -5.74 -4.78 9.00
N TYR A 113 -5.24 -4.27 10.13
CA TYR A 113 -3.97 -4.69 10.73
C TYR A 113 -4.17 -5.84 11.72
N HIS A 114 -4.80 -6.91 11.25
CA HIS A 114 -4.95 -8.17 11.97
C HIS A 114 -3.84 -9.15 11.55
N PRO A 115 -3.21 -9.89 12.49
CA PRO A 115 -2.32 -11.02 12.16
C PRO A 115 -2.83 -11.99 11.07
N SER A 116 -4.13 -12.29 10.99
CA SER A 116 -4.71 -13.17 9.96
C SER A 116 -4.72 -12.54 8.55
N ASN A 117 -4.46 -11.23 8.45
CA ASN A 117 -4.36 -10.46 7.22
C ASN A 117 -2.95 -9.88 7.02
N MET A 118 -1.95 -10.44 7.72
CA MET A 118 -0.55 -10.09 7.58
C MET A 118 0.26 -11.32 7.15
N ALA A 119 1.35 -11.07 6.44
CA ALA A 119 2.36 -12.07 6.13
C ALA A 119 3.74 -11.50 6.47
N LEU A 120 4.60 -12.34 7.04
CA LEU A 120 6.00 -12.01 7.31
C LEU A 120 6.89 -12.78 6.34
N PHE A 121 7.74 -12.06 5.62
CA PHE A 121 8.76 -12.65 4.77
C PHE A 121 10.14 -12.38 5.36
N VAL A 122 10.94 -13.43 5.50
CA VAL A 122 12.32 -13.35 5.98
C VAL A 122 13.21 -14.06 4.98
N VAL A 123 14.23 -13.36 4.48
CA VAL A 123 15.17 -13.87 3.49
C VAL A 123 16.58 -13.53 3.94
N GLY A 124 17.45 -14.52 4.04
CA GLY A 124 18.84 -14.35 4.47
C GLY A 124 19.41 -15.61 5.13
N ASP A 125 20.57 -15.46 5.74
CA ASP A 125 21.21 -16.49 6.57
C ASP A 125 20.58 -16.51 7.97
N VAL A 126 19.41 -17.14 8.08
CA VAL A 126 18.63 -17.23 9.32
C VAL A 126 18.13 -18.64 9.54
N ASP A 127 18.01 -19.04 10.81
CA ASP A 127 17.36 -20.30 11.18
C ASP A 127 15.84 -20.09 11.26
N PRO A 128 15.02 -20.78 10.43
CA PRO A 128 13.57 -20.57 10.41
C PRO A 128 12.89 -20.91 11.74
N GLY A 129 13.41 -21.91 12.48
CA GLY A 129 12.86 -22.29 13.79
C GLY A 129 12.99 -21.17 14.81
N ARG A 130 14.17 -20.57 14.90
CA ARG A 130 14.43 -19.41 15.78
C ARG A 130 13.61 -18.18 15.40
N VAL A 131 13.41 -17.95 14.11
CA VAL A 131 12.55 -16.84 13.64
C VAL A 131 11.11 -17.07 14.08
N LEU A 132 10.58 -18.29 13.90
CA LEU A 132 9.23 -18.64 14.34
C LEU A 132 9.07 -18.48 15.86
N GLU A 133 10.00 -19.02 16.65
CA GLU A 133 10.00 -18.86 18.11
C GLU A 133 9.99 -17.40 18.53
N GLN A 134 10.79 -16.55 17.88
CA GLN A 134 10.82 -15.12 18.15
C GLN A 134 9.50 -14.44 17.83
N VAL A 135 8.93 -14.74 16.65
CA VAL A 135 7.66 -14.16 16.20
C VAL A 135 6.51 -14.58 17.13
N GLU A 136 6.42 -15.87 17.47
CA GLU A 136 5.43 -16.40 18.42
C GLU A 136 5.57 -15.76 19.79
N ALA A 137 6.79 -15.65 20.31
CA ALA A 137 7.06 -15.01 21.59
C ALA A 137 6.71 -13.52 21.60
N ASN A 138 6.87 -12.81 20.47
CA ASN A 138 6.50 -11.41 20.34
C ASN A 138 4.97 -11.25 20.26
N ILE A 139 4.32 -11.95 19.33
CA ILE A 139 2.88 -11.84 19.07
C ILE A 139 2.06 -12.28 20.29
N SER A 140 2.51 -13.30 21.02
CA SER A 140 1.82 -13.81 22.22
C SER A 140 1.80 -12.82 23.39
N LYS A 141 2.67 -11.80 23.39
CA LYS A 141 2.60 -10.69 24.38
C LYS A 141 1.32 -9.89 24.23
N ARG A 142 0.71 -9.93 23.04
CA ARG A 142 -0.60 -9.35 22.78
C ARG A 142 -1.67 -10.40 22.92
N ASN A 143 -2.67 -10.08 23.73
CA ASN A 143 -3.90 -10.85 23.77
C ASN A 143 -4.78 -10.47 22.57
N TYR A 144 -4.44 -10.99 21.40
CA TYR A 144 -5.29 -10.86 20.21
C TYR A 144 -6.60 -11.58 20.48
N ASN A 145 -7.68 -10.82 20.63
CA ASN A 145 -9.02 -11.39 20.61
C ASN A 145 -9.32 -11.95 19.22
N GLU A 146 -10.27 -12.89 19.12
CA GLU A 146 -10.85 -13.25 17.82
C GLU A 146 -11.36 -11.98 17.14
N LEU A 147 -10.62 -11.55 16.13
CA LEU A 147 -10.98 -10.44 15.28
C LEU A 147 -11.83 -11.04 14.15
N GLY A 148 -12.94 -10.39 13.82
CA GLY A 148 -13.88 -10.91 12.83
C GLY A 148 -13.27 -11.04 11.43
N GLU A 149 -13.99 -11.74 10.56
CA GLU A 149 -13.62 -11.88 9.15
C GLU A 149 -13.54 -10.50 8.46
N ILE A 150 -12.41 -10.24 7.79
CA ILE A 150 -12.23 -9.02 7.00
C ILE A 150 -13.01 -9.17 5.69
N LYS A 151 -14.12 -8.45 5.60
CA LYS A 151 -14.95 -8.38 4.38
C LYS A 151 -14.55 -7.18 3.54
N ARG A 152 -13.95 -7.45 2.39
CA ARG A 152 -13.64 -6.42 1.39
C ARG A 152 -14.87 -6.21 0.51
N ILE A 153 -15.38 -4.98 0.48
CA ILE A 153 -16.53 -4.59 -0.32
C ILE A 153 -16.02 -3.83 -1.53
N TYR A 154 -16.29 -4.36 -2.71
CA TYR A 154 -15.93 -3.72 -3.98
C TYR A 154 -17.21 -3.30 -4.71
N PRO A 155 -17.19 -2.15 -5.41
CA PRO A 155 -18.30 -1.76 -6.27
C PRO A 155 -18.39 -2.70 -7.48
N SER A 156 -19.57 -2.77 -8.08
CA SER A 156 -19.73 -3.39 -9.40
C SER A 156 -19.16 -2.44 -10.45
N GLU A 157 -18.13 -2.88 -11.15
CA GLU A 157 -17.48 -2.09 -12.20
C GLU A 157 -18.05 -2.45 -13.59
N PRO A 158 -18.56 -1.47 -14.37
CA PRO A 158 -19.04 -1.70 -15.73
C PRO A 158 -17.95 -2.21 -16.67
N ALA A 159 -18.30 -2.88 -17.76
CA ALA A 159 -17.32 -3.36 -18.75
C ALA A 159 -16.83 -2.23 -19.69
N GLU A 160 -17.59 -1.15 -19.75
CA GLU A 160 -17.31 0.05 -20.52
C GLU A 160 -16.23 0.91 -19.87
N LEU A 161 -15.53 1.69 -20.69
CA LEU A 161 -14.61 2.72 -20.21
C LEU A 161 -15.44 3.85 -19.58
N GLY A 162 -14.89 4.52 -18.56
CA GLY A 162 -15.47 5.76 -18.05
C GLY A 162 -15.29 6.93 -19.02
N GLN A 163 -14.16 6.95 -19.72
CA GLN A 163 -13.83 7.92 -20.76
C GLN A 163 -12.87 7.28 -21.77
N ASP A 164 -13.05 7.60 -23.04
CA ASP A 164 -12.24 7.10 -24.17
C ASP A 164 -10.92 7.86 -24.36
N PHE A 165 -10.89 9.14 -23.98
CA PHE A 165 -9.71 10.00 -24.13
C PHE A 165 -9.61 11.05 -23.03
N VAL A 166 -8.44 11.20 -22.43
CA VAL A 166 -8.12 12.25 -21.46
C VAL A 166 -6.86 12.99 -21.90
N ARG A 167 -6.92 14.33 -21.85
CA ARG A 167 -5.77 15.21 -22.09
C ARG A 167 -5.60 16.16 -20.92
N GLN A 168 -4.37 16.28 -20.45
CA GLN A 168 -3.95 17.25 -19.45
C GLN A 168 -2.73 18.00 -19.97
N GLU A 169 -2.65 19.30 -19.72
CA GLU A 169 -1.50 20.12 -20.07
C GLU A 169 -0.61 20.32 -18.84
N LEU A 170 0.69 20.06 -19.00
CA LEU A 170 1.71 20.17 -17.97
C LEU A 170 2.99 20.73 -18.61
N VAL A 171 3.88 21.29 -17.80
CA VAL A 171 5.19 21.77 -18.26
C VAL A 171 6.11 20.57 -18.46
N VAL A 172 6.07 20.01 -19.68
CA VAL A 172 6.90 18.87 -20.10
C VAL A 172 7.73 19.22 -21.32
N SER A 173 8.92 18.63 -21.44
CA SER A 173 9.80 18.83 -22.60
C SER A 173 9.27 18.13 -23.87
N GLN A 174 8.51 17.04 -23.71
CA GLN A 174 7.89 16.28 -24.79
C GLN A 174 6.51 15.76 -24.35
N PRO A 175 5.54 15.67 -25.27
CA PRO A 175 4.27 15.01 -24.98
C PRO A 175 4.48 13.54 -24.60
N VAL A 176 3.72 13.06 -23.62
CA VAL A 176 3.70 11.64 -23.20
C VAL A 176 2.31 11.07 -23.52
N LEU A 177 2.25 9.80 -23.92
CA LEU A 177 1.01 9.08 -24.24
C LEU A 177 1.01 7.73 -23.51
N ASN A 178 -0.11 7.41 -22.85
CA ASN A 178 -0.41 6.07 -22.37
C ASN A 178 -1.65 5.54 -23.07
N LEU A 179 -1.62 4.28 -23.46
CA LEU A 179 -2.77 3.53 -23.97
C LEU A 179 -3.05 2.40 -22.99
N GLY A 180 -4.33 2.17 -22.71
CA GLY A 180 -4.77 1.08 -21.84
C GLY A 180 -6.05 0.48 -22.39
N PHE A 181 -6.25 -0.80 -22.10
CA PHE A 181 -7.48 -1.50 -22.39
C PHE A 181 -7.95 -2.18 -21.10
N LYS A 182 -9.26 -2.16 -20.90
CA LYS A 182 -9.88 -2.76 -19.73
C LYS A 182 -10.13 -4.24 -20.02
N GLU A 183 -9.43 -5.11 -19.29
CA GLU A 183 -9.62 -6.55 -19.37
C GLU A 183 -11.04 -6.92 -18.91
N ARG A 184 -11.73 -7.74 -19.71
CA ARG A 184 -13.12 -8.15 -19.47
C ARG A 184 -13.23 -9.60 -19.02
N ASP A 185 -12.23 -10.40 -19.37
CA ASP A 185 -12.17 -11.80 -19.04
C ASP A 185 -11.38 -11.96 -17.72
N LEU A 186 -12.10 -11.87 -16.61
CA LEU A 186 -11.54 -11.83 -15.26
C LEU A 186 -11.74 -13.17 -14.51
N GLY A 187 -11.21 -13.27 -13.29
CA GLY A 187 -11.47 -14.42 -12.40
C GLY A 187 -10.48 -15.59 -12.53
N TYR A 188 -9.39 -15.40 -13.27
CA TYR A 188 -8.31 -16.37 -13.33
C TYR A 188 -7.53 -16.42 -12.02
N GLN A 189 -7.03 -17.61 -11.67
CA GLN A 189 -6.14 -17.83 -10.54
C GLN A 189 -5.04 -18.84 -10.93
N GLY A 190 -3.97 -18.87 -10.14
CA GLY A 190 -2.87 -19.83 -10.28
C GLY A 190 -2.25 -19.82 -11.68
N GLU A 191 -2.01 -21.01 -12.23
CA GLU A 191 -1.35 -21.18 -13.54
C GLU A 191 -2.08 -20.47 -14.69
N ARG A 192 -3.42 -20.43 -14.66
CA ARG A 192 -4.18 -19.76 -15.73
C ARG A 192 -4.01 -18.24 -15.68
N LEU A 193 -3.97 -17.65 -14.48
CA LEU A 193 -3.69 -16.23 -14.32
C LEU A 193 -2.28 -15.92 -14.81
N PHE A 194 -1.29 -16.72 -14.40
CA PHE A 194 0.09 -16.56 -14.82
C PHE A 194 0.26 -16.62 -16.35
N LYS A 195 -0.38 -17.59 -17.02
CA LYS A 195 -0.39 -17.66 -18.49
C LYS A 195 -1.02 -16.43 -19.13
N LYS A 196 -2.11 -15.93 -18.55
CA LYS A 196 -2.78 -14.72 -19.03
C LYS A 196 -1.89 -13.50 -18.90
N GLU A 197 -1.28 -13.29 -17.73
CA GLU A 197 -0.33 -12.19 -17.49
C GLU A 197 0.84 -12.23 -18.45
N LEU A 198 1.44 -13.40 -18.69
CA LEU A 198 2.51 -13.56 -19.67
C LEU A 198 2.04 -13.19 -21.09
N THR A 199 0.83 -13.59 -21.47
CA THR A 199 0.28 -13.28 -22.80
C THR A 199 0.03 -11.79 -22.96
N THR A 200 -0.52 -11.13 -21.93
CA THR A 200 -0.75 -9.69 -21.92
C THR A 200 0.56 -8.89 -22.01
N ASN A 201 1.63 -9.34 -21.36
CA ASN A 201 2.94 -8.67 -21.39
C ASN A 201 3.70 -8.82 -22.72
N LEU A 202 3.25 -9.67 -23.64
CA LEU A 202 3.86 -9.81 -24.97
C LEU A 202 3.38 -8.75 -25.98
N VAL A 203 2.33 -8.00 -25.63
CA VAL A 203 1.71 -6.95 -26.44
C VAL A 203 2.16 -5.58 -25.95
#